data_AF-A0AAV2P6X4-F1
#
_entry.id   AF-A0AAV2P6X4-F1
#
_cell.length_a   1.000
_cell.length_b   1.000
_cell.length_c   1.000
_cell.angle_alpha   90.00
_cell.angle_beta   90.00
_cell.angle_gamma   90.00
#
_symmetry.space_group_name_H-M   'P 1'
#
loop_
_entity.id
_entity.type
_entity.pdbx_description
1 polymer ?
#
loop_
_entity_poly.entity_id
_entity_poly.type
_entity_poly.pdbx_seq_one_letter_code
_entity_poly.pdbx_strand_id
1 'polypeptide(L)'
;MKSRDVWSLISKDVIKTNPEWKQKTYIQCENKWKDIKRKYMETKDHNNKSGNDPKTCKFYEDLEEVLGEKPCVKPVSLASNFNKRHRTIINSKEQNDFDEIFEDFESSTSQSEGLLKKKRKMTRVERELKDWSAALLADAKVREEARERRHREVIAESKVAIDIYKEMMGKLIDKL
;
A
#
# COMPACT_ATOMS: atom_id res chain seq x y z
N MET A 1 -13.22 -6.75 -32.28
CA MET A 1 -12.23 -7.75 -32.77
C MET A 1 -11.84 -8.63 -31.59
N LYS A 2 -11.86 -9.97 -31.72
CA LYS A 2 -11.48 -10.86 -30.61
C LYS A 2 -9.95 -11.00 -30.55
N SER A 3 -9.41 -11.27 -29.37
CA SER A 3 -7.95 -11.46 -29.16
C SER A 3 -7.34 -12.49 -30.14
N ARG A 4 -8.06 -13.60 -30.36
CA ARG A 4 -7.67 -14.63 -31.33
C ARG A 4 -7.46 -14.08 -32.75
N ASP A 5 -8.32 -13.18 -33.19
CA ASP A 5 -8.29 -12.64 -34.56
C ASP A 5 -7.06 -11.74 -34.75
N VAL A 6 -6.72 -10.95 -33.72
CA VAL A 6 -5.50 -10.13 -33.66
C VAL A 6 -4.27 -11.01 -33.82
N TRP A 7 -4.15 -12.06 -33.00
CA TRP A 7 -3.00 -12.95 -33.03
C TRP A 7 -2.90 -13.75 -34.33
N SER A 8 -4.03 -14.10 -34.93
CA SER A 8 -4.04 -14.72 -36.26
C SER A 8 -3.49 -13.78 -37.33
N LEU A 9 -3.82 -12.48 -37.26
CA LEU A 9 -3.27 -11.47 -38.18
C LEU A 9 -1.75 -11.30 -37.98
N ILE A 10 -1.32 -11.12 -36.73
CA ILE A 10 0.10 -10.99 -36.39
C ILE A 10 0.90 -12.21 -36.85
N SER A 11 0.37 -13.42 -36.60
CA SER A 11 1.01 -14.67 -37.03
C SER A 11 1.18 -14.75 -38.54
N LYS A 12 0.17 -14.33 -39.32
CA LYS A 12 0.27 -14.26 -40.78
C LYS A 12 1.36 -13.28 -41.23
N ASP A 13 1.44 -12.11 -40.61
CA ASP A 13 2.43 -11.11 -40.99
C ASP A 13 3.86 -11.56 -40.62
N VAL A 14 4.04 -12.18 -39.46
CA VAL A 14 5.31 -12.78 -39.05
C VAL A 14 5.78 -13.87 -40.02
N ILE A 15 4.86 -14.69 -40.54
CA ILE A 15 5.15 -15.73 -41.54
C ILE A 15 5.54 -15.11 -42.89
N LYS A 16 4.93 -13.98 -43.28
CA LYS A 16 5.28 -13.25 -44.51
C LYS A 16 6.69 -12.67 -44.42
N THR A 17 7.05 -12.08 -43.27
CA THR A 17 8.37 -11.46 -43.10
C THR A 17 9.48 -12.50 -42.92
N ASN A 18 9.19 -13.65 -42.30
CA ASN A 18 10.16 -14.70 -42.02
C ASN A 18 9.66 -16.07 -42.54
N PRO A 19 10.02 -16.47 -43.77
CA PRO A 19 9.56 -17.71 -44.38
C PRO A 19 9.91 -18.98 -43.60
N GLU A 20 10.96 -18.96 -42.77
CA GLU A 20 11.37 -20.09 -41.92
C GLU A 20 10.36 -20.38 -40.79
N TRP A 21 9.49 -19.42 -40.45
CA TRP A 21 8.56 -19.54 -39.33
C TRP A 21 7.15 -19.95 -39.78
N LYS A 22 6.98 -20.39 -41.03
CA LYS A 22 5.71 -20.85 -41.63
C LYS A 22 4.91 -21.85 -40.79
N GLN A 23 5.59 -22.63 -39.97
CA GLN A 23 5.00 -23.67 -39.12
C GLN A 23 4.64 -23.19 -37.70
N LYS A 24 4.74 -21.88 -37.41
CA LYS A 24 4.34 -21.31 -36.12
C LYS A 24 2.87 -20.91 -36.11
N THR A 25 2.12 -21.43 -35.13
CA THR A 25 0.71 -21.10 -34.90
C THR A 25 0.57 -19.78 -34.14
N TYR A 26 -0.55 -19.06 -34.31
CA TYR A 26 -0.85 -17.83 -33.57
C TYR A 26 -0.73 -17.97 -32.04
N ILE A 27 -1.07 -19.14 -31.49
CA ILE A 27 -0.92 -19.46 -30.06
C ILE A 27 0.56 -19.43 -29.64
N GLN A 28 1.45 -19.92 -30.51
CA GLN A 28 2.89 -19.92 -30.23
C GLN A 28 3.45 -18.50 -30.30
N CYS A 29 2.96 -17.66 -31.23
CA CYS A 29 3.29 -16.24 -31.27
C CYS A 29 2.83 -15.52 -29.98
N GLU A 30 1.59 -15.76 -29.55
CA GLU A 30 1.04 -15.19 -28.32
C GLU A 30 1.85 -15.61 -27.08
N ASN A 31 2.14 -16.90 -26.94
CA ASN A 31 2.93 -17.42 -25.81
C ASN A 31 4.34 -16.83 -25.80
N LYS A 32 4.98 -16.74 -26.98
CA LYS A 32 6.31 -16.13 -27.10
C LYS A 32 6.29 -14.67 -26.68
N TRP A 33 5.27 -13.91 -27.07
CA TRP A 33 5.10 -12.53 -26.64
C TRP A 33 4.90 -12.42 -25.13
N LYS A 34 4.07 -13.28 -24.52
CA LYS A 34 3.88 -13.33 -23.06
C LYS A 34 5.19 -13.60 -22.33
N ASP A 35 6.02 -14.50 -22.84
CA ASP A 35 7.34 -14.80 -22.27
C ASP A 35 8.30 -13.62 -22.37
N ILE A 36 8.35 -12.94 -23.51
CA ILE A 36 9.16 -11.74 -23.71
C ILE A 36 8.72 -10.64 -22.75
N LYS A 37 7.40 -10.38 -22.67
CA LYS A 37 6.83 -9.39 -21.75
C LYS A 37 7.16 -9.72 -20.29
N ARG A 38 7.04 -10.99 -19.88
CA ARG A 38 7.37 -11.43 -18.51
C ARG A 38 8.83 -11.14 -18.15
N LYS A 39 9.79 -11.51 -19.02
CA LYS A 39 11.21 -11.26 -18.77
C LYS A 39 11.54 -9.76 -18.65
N TYR A 40 10.87 -8.93 -19.45
CA TYR A 40 11.01 -7.49 -19.35
C TYR A 40 10.46 -6.97 -18.00
N MET A 41 9.29 -7.42 -17.56
CA MET A 41 8.74 -7.08 -16.23
C MET A 41 9.68 -7.50 -15.10
N GLU A 42 10.18 -8.73 -15.12
CA GLU A 42 11.13 -9.23 -14.12
C GLU A 42 12.39 -8.36 -14.05
N THR A 43 12.90 -7.93 -15.22
CA THR A 43 14.07 -7.06 -15.30
C THR A 43 13.76 -5.65 -14.76
N LYS A 44 12.61 -5.08 -15.14
CA LYS A 44 12.16 -3.76 -14.69
C LYS A 44 11.94 -3.72 -13.18
N ASP A 45 11.28 -4.73 -12.63
CA ASP A 45 11.04 -4.88 -11.20
C ASP A 45 12.32 -5.12 -10.41
N HIS A 46 13.30 -5.83 -10.99
CA HIS A 46 14.61 -5.99 -10.39
C HIS A 46 15.34 -4.65 -10.27
N ASN A 47 15.34 -3.86 -11.36
CA ASN A 47 15.99 -2.55 -11.40
C ASN A 47 15.30 -1.50 -10.53
N ASN A 48 14.00 -1.64 -10.27
CA ASN A 48 13.24 -0.72 -9.41
C ASN A 48 13.46 -0.97 -7.90
N LYS A 49 14.19 -2.03 -7.53
CA LYS A 49 14.53 -2.32 -6.13
C LYS A 49 15.88 -1.72 -5.77
N SER A 50 15.90 -0.90 -4.73
CA SER A 50 17.13 -0.30 -4.19
C SER A 50 18.16 -1.37 -3.80
N GLY A 51 19.42 -1.14 -4.13
CA GLY A 51 20.54 -2.03 -3.80
C GLY A 51 20.78 -3.18 -4.79
N ASN A 52 20.01 -3.29 -5.87
CA ASN A 52 20.30 -4.21 -6.96
C ASN A 52 21.22 -3.58 -8.01
N ASP A 53 22.08 -4.41 -8.60
CA ASP A 53 22.84 -4.04 -9.79
C ASP A 53 21.92 -3.94 -11.02
N PRO A 54 22.14 -2.97 -11.92
CA PRO A 54 21.36 -2.82 -13.13
C PRO A 54 21.41 -4.09 -14.00
N LYS A 55 20.24 -4.56 -14.45
CA LYS A 55 20.11 -5.65 -15.41
C LYS A 55 19.39 -5.21 -16.68
N THR A 56 19.75 -5.82 -17.80
CA THR A 56 19.10 -5.63 -19.09
C THR A 56 18.70 -6.98 -19.70
N CYS A 57 17.79 -6.96 -20.66
CA CYS A 57 17.37 -8.14 -21.43
C CYS A 57 17.43 -7.85 -22.94
N LYS A 58 17.37 -8.89 -23.77
CA LYS A 58 17.67 -8.81 -25.23
C LYS A 58 16.88 -7.77 -26.02
N PHE A 59 15.67 -7.42 -25.59
CA PHE A 59 14.78 -6.46 -26.26
C PHE A 59 14.32 -5.37 -25.28
N TYR A 60 15.17 -5.01 -24.31
CA TYR A 60 14.77 -4.13 -23.22
C TYR A 60 14.38 -2.75 -23.71
N GLU A 61 15.17 -2.14 -24.60
CA GLU A 61 14.92 -0.80 -25.13
C GLU A 61 13.62 -0.75 -25.95
N ASP A 62 13.45 -1.68 -26.90
CA ASP A 62 12.23 -1.79 -27.71
C ASP A 62 10.97 -1.96 -26.84
N LEU A 63 11.07 -2.74 -25.76
CA LEU A 63 9.94 -2.98 -24.85
C LEU A 63 9.70 -1.80 -23.91
N GLU A 64 10.75 -1.07 -23.51
CA GLU A 64 10.62 0.14 -22.71
C GLU A 64 9.89 1.23 -23.50
N GLU A 65 10.20 1.41 -24.78
CA GLU A 65 9.53 2.37 -25.65
C GLU A 65 8.03 2.05 -25.81
N VAL A 66 7.69 0.77 -26.00
CA VAL A 66 6.30 0.35 -26.27
C VAL A 66 5.47 0.15 -25.00
N LEU A 67 6.09 -0.26 -23.89
CA LEU A 67 5.39 -0.68 -22.66
C LEU A 67 5.73 0.15 -21.42
N GLY A 68 6.86 0.87 -21.39
CA GLY A 68 7.39 1.49 -20.17
C GLY A 68 6.43 2.46 -19.48
N GLU A 69 5.70 3.26 -20.26
CA GLU A 69 4.71 4.22 -19.74
C GLU A 69 3.34 3.60 -19.47
N LYS A 70 3.09 2.37 -19.91
CA LYS A 70 1.76 1.77 -19.76
C LYS A 70 1.48 1.47 -18.29
N PRO A 71 0.21 1.62 -17.85
CA PRO A 71 -0.19 1.28 -16.49
C PRO A 71 0.10 -0.17 -16.07
N CYS A 72 0.27 -1.09 -17.03
CA CYS A 72 0.65 -2.47 -16.76
C CYS A 72 2.12 -2.66 -16.35
N VAL A 73 2.95 -1.64 -16.52
CA VAL A 73 4.38 -1.62 -16.15
C VAL A 73 4.62 -0.60 -15.05
N LYS A 74 4.15 0.63 -15.25
CA LYS A 74 4.21 1.71 -14.26
C LYS A 74 2.81 1.94 -13.70
N PRO A 75 2.47 1.40 -12.52
CA PRO A 75 1.14 1.57 -11.96
C PRO A 75 0.87 3.05 -11.65
N VAL A 76 -0.38 3.49 -11.83
CA VAL A 76 -0.81 4.88 -11.60
C VAL A 76 -0.67 5.27 -10.13
N SER A 77 -0.88 4.32 -9.23
CA SER A 77 -0.73 4.49 -7.78
C SER A 77 -0.12 3.25 -7.16
N LEU A 78 0.82 3.44 -6.24
CA LEU A 78 1.38 2.37 -5.41
C LEU A 78 0.66 2.36 -4.06
N ALA A 79 -0.05 1.28 -3.74
CA ALA A 79 -0.56 1.06 -2.40
C ALA A 79 0.61 0.73 -1.47
N SER A 80 0.94 1.63 -0.55
CA SER A 80 2.00 1.40 0.43
C SER A 80 1.45 0.70 1.67
N ASN A 81 2.01 -0.46 2.02
CA ASN A 81 1.77 -1.10 3.32
C ASN A 81 2.67 -0.53 4.44
N PHE A 82 3.31 0.62 4.21
CA PHE A 82 3.95 1.34 5.28
C PHE A 82 2.85 1.87 6.19
N ASN A 83 2.59 1.18 7.29
CA ASN A 83 2.05 1.81 8.49
C ASN A 83 2.94 3.02 8.71
N LYS A 84 2.44 4.23 8.43
CA LYS A 84 3.10 5.48 8.80
C LYS A 84 3.25 5.41 10.31
N ARG A 85 4.38 4.87 10.79
CA ARG A 85 4.85 5.13 12.14
C ARG A 85 4.93 6.64 12.18
N HIS A 86 4.08 7.23 13.02
CA HIS A 86 4.00 8.66 13.24
C HIS A 86 5.43 9.18 13.38
N ARG A 87 5.96 9.77 12.29
CA ARG A 87 7.31 10.32 12.27
C ARG A 87 7.12 11.59 13.09
N THR A 88 7.55 11.55 14.35
CA THR A 88 7.65 12.76 15.18
C THR A 88 8.50 13.75 14.39
N ILE A 89 7.84 14.78 13.86
CA ILE A 89 8.47 15.92 13.22
C ILE A 89 9.25 16.62 14.33
N ILE A 90 10.56 16.41 14.36
CA ILE A 90 11.48 17.31 15.07
C ILE A 90 11.84 18.40 14.06
N ASN A 91 11.33 19.59 14.34
CA ASN A 91 11.49 20.81 13.55
C ASN A 91 12.94 21.13 13.20
N SER A 92 13.17 21.48 11.94
CA SER A 92 14.05 22.60 11.57
C SER A 92 13.55 23.20 10.25
N LYS A 93 12.99 24.42 10.37
CA LYS A 93 12.93 25.57 9.42
C LYS A 93 13.11 25.23 7.92
N GLU A 94 12.23 25.57 6.97
CA GLU A 94 11.59 26.87 6.70
C GLU A 94 10.58 26.75 5.52
N GLN A 95 9.50 27.55 5.57
CA GLN A 95 8.64 28.04 4.47
C GLN A 95 7.71 27.09 3.66
N ASN A 96 6.45 27.08 4.10
CA ASN A 96 5.20 27.35 3.37
C ASN A 96 5.04 26.85 1.91
N ASP A 97 4.20 25.83 1.73
CA ASP A 97 2.95 26.09 1.00
C ASP A 97 1.81 25.25 1.60
N PHE A 98 0.69 25.92 1.81
CA PHE A 98 -0.51 25.43 2.47
C PHE A 98 -1.46 24.94 1.38
N ASP A 99 -1.90 23.68 1.48
CA ASP A 99 -3.31 23.38 1.23
C ASP A 99 -3.70 22.14 2.04
N GLU A 100 -4.27 22.45 3.19
CA GLU A 100 -4.90 21.54 4.13
C GLU A 100 -6.35 21.34 3.69
N ILE A 101 -6.64 20.27 2.95
CA ILE A 101 -8.01 19.76 2.84
C ILE A 101 -8.10 18.46 3.61
N PHE A 102 -8.26 18.65 4.91
CA PHE A 102 -8.80 17.68 5.84
C PHE A 102 -10.33 17.75 5.73
N GLU A 103 -10.93 16.83 4.98
CA GLU A 103 -12.33 16.49 5.19
C GLU A 103 -12.40 15.12 5.87
N ASP A 104 -12.67 15.22 7.16
CA ASP A 104 -13.20 14.19 8.02
C ASP A 104 -14.43 13.57 7.31
N PHE A 105 -14.34 12.29 6.92
CA PHE A 105 -15.49 11.55 6.41
C PHE A 105 -16.37 11.20 7.62
N GLU A 106 -17.08 12.22 8.10
CA GLU A 106 -18.13 12.07 9.10
C GLU A 106 -19.19 11.11 8.56
N SER A 107 -19.29 9.98 9.26
CA SER A 107 -20.40 9.05 9.16
C SER A 107 -21.69 9.74 9.61
N SER A 108 -22.30 10.53 8.72
CA SER A 108 -23.62 11.12 8.93
C SER A 108 -24.70 10.05 8.84
N THR A 109 -25.04 9.51 10.01
CA THR A 109 -26.36 8.95 10.31
C THR A 109 -27.40 10.05 10.09
N SER A 110 -28.14 9.96 8.98
CA SER A 110 -29.37 10.73 8.78
C SER A 110 -30.54 9.77 8.70
N GLN A 111 -31.43 9.95 9.67
CA GLN A 111 -32.74 9.33 9.74
C GLN A 111 -33.49 9.62 8.43
N SER A 112 -33.96 8.57 7.77
CA SER A 112 -35.06 8.67 6.82
C SER A 112 -36.15 7.73 7.30
N GLU A 113 -37.26 8.33 7.71
CA GLU A 113 -38.50 7.62 7.95
C GLU A 113 -38.97 6.89 6.69
N GLY A 114 -39.61 5.74 6.89
CA GLY A 114 -40.66 5.29 6.00
C GLY A 114 -40.26 4.61 4.68
N LEU A 115 -39.48 3.53 4.73
CA LEU A 115 -39.71 2.42 3.80
C LEU A 115 -39.21 1.10 4.40
N LEU A 116 -40.12 0.13 4.54
CA LEU A 116 -39.83 -1.23 5.01
C LEU A 116 -38.86 -1.93 4.04
N LYS A 117 -37.56 -1.69 4.20
CA LYS A 117 -36.50 -2.41 3.49
C LYS A 117 -36.41 -3.79 4.12
N LYS A 118 -36.91 -4.82 3.42
CA LYS A 118 -36.64 -6.23 3.74
C LYS A 118 -35.14 -6.38 4.01
N LYS A 119 -34.76 -6.65 5.26
CA LYS A 119 -33.37 -6.93 5.63
C LYS A 119 -32.91 -8.11 4.78
N ARG A 120 -32.04 -7.86 3.80
CA ARG A 120 -31.35 -8.91 3.07
C ARG A 120 -30.61 -9.75 4.11
N LYS A 121 -30.77 -11.08 4.06
CA LYS A 121 -29.99 -11.97 4.91
C LYS A 121 -28.52 -11.77 4.54
N MET A 122 -27.70 -11.35 5.51
CA MET A 122 -26.25 -11.25 5.33
C MET A 122 -25.71 -12.60 4.87
N THR A 123 -24.93 -12.57 3.80
CA THR A 123 -24.19 -13.71 3.30
C THR A 123 -23.15 -14.15 4.33
N ARG A 124 -22.65 -15.38 4.17
CA ARG A 124 -21.59 -15.91 5.04
C ARG A 124 -20.33 -15.05 5.00
N VAL A 125 -19.92 -14.62 3.81
CA VAL A 125 -18.72 -13.79 3.61
C VAL A 125 -18.86 -12.44 4.29
N GLU A 126 -20.04 -11.80 4.21
CA GLU A 126 -20.28 -10.53 4.89
C GLU A 126 -20.22 -10.65 6.42
N ARG A 127 -20.61 -11.82 6.97
CA ARG A 127 -20.47 -12.10 8.40
C ARG A 127 -19.02 -12.27 8.81
N GLU A 128 -18.27 -13.10 8.07
CA GLU A 128 -16.84 -13.32 8.31
C GLU A 128 -16.07 -12.00 8.23
N LEU A 129 -16.36 -11.15 7.24
CA LEU A 129 -15.75 -9.82 7.12
C LEU A 129 -16.07 -8.93 8.33
N LYS A 130 -17.32 -8.95 8.81
CA LYS A 130 -17.71 -8.20 10.01
C LYS A 130 -16.97 -8.69 11.25
N ASP A 131 -16.88 -10.00 11.44
CA ASP A 131 -16.20 -10.59 12.59
C ASP A 131 -14.70 -10.25 12.57
N TRP A 132 -14.07 -10.29 11.39
CA TRP A 132 -12.67 -9.92 11.22
C TRP A 132 -12.44 -8.43 11.49
N SER A 133 -13.34 -7.56 11.01
CA SER A 133 -13.26 -6.12 11.29
C SER A 133 -13.40 -5.82 12.79
N ALA A 134 -14.29 -6.52 13.48
CA ALA A 134 -14.47 -6.38 14.92
C ALA A 134 -13.25 -6.88 15.70
N ALA A 135 -12.66 -8.00 15.29
CA ALA A 135 -11.45 -8.54 15.90
C ALA A 135 -10.25 -7.58 15.75
N LEU A 136 -10.08 -6.96 14.58
CA LEU A 136 -9.04 -5.96 14.34
C LEU A 136 -9.22 -4.71 15.21
N LEU A 137 -10.45 -4.23 15.37
CA LEU A 137 -10.76 -3.09 16.25
C LEU A 137 -10.51 -3.42 17.72
N ALA A 138 -10.88 -4.63 18.17
CA ALA A 138 -10.63 -5.07 19.53
C ALA A 138 -9.12 -5.17 19.81
N ASP A 139 -8.34 -5.77 18.90
CA ASP A 139 -6.88 -5.83 19.02
C ASP A 139 -6.24 -4.44 19.04
N ALA A 140 -6.70 -3.52 18.18
CA ALA A 140 -6.24 -2.14 18.18
C ALA A 140 -6.50 -1.43 19.52
N LYS A 141 -7.68 -1.63 20.10
CA LYS A 141 -8.06 -1.06 21.40
C LYS A 141 -7.17 -1.62 22.53
N VAL A 142 -6.96 -2.94 22.58
CA VAL A 142 -6.09 -3.58 23.57
C VAL A 142 -4.65 -3.06 23.47
N ARG A 143 -4.14 -2.90 22.24
CA ARG A 143 -2.80 -2.32 22.02
C ARG A 143 -2.71 -0.88 22.52
N GLU A 144 -3.77 -0.11 22.34
CA GLU A 144 -3.75 1.29 22.77
C GLU A 144 -3.87 1.46 24.28
N GLU A 145 -4.78 0.72 24.91
CA GLU A 145 -4.88 0.65 26.37
C GLU A 145 -3.56 0.16 27.01
N ALA A 146 -2.84 -0.75 26.35
CA ALA A 146 -1.54 -1.19 26.83
C ALA A 146 -0.45 -0.12 26.72
N ARG A 147 -0.49 0.75 25.70
CA ARG A 147 0.41 1.91 25.61
C ARG A 147 0.09 2.92 26.70
N GLU A 148 -1.19 3.26 26.89
CA GLU A 148 -1.62 4.20 27.92
C GLU A 148 -1.27 3.73 29.34
N ARG A 149 -1.44 2.43 29.63
CA ARG A 149 -1.09 1.88 30.95
C ARG A 149 0.39 2.03 31.25
N ARG A 150 1.26 1.63 30.32
CA ARG A 150 2.72 1.79 30.47
C ARG A 150 3.10 3.26 30.62
N HIS A 151 2.48 4.14 29.84
CA HIS A 151 2.73 5.57 29.95
C HIS A 151 2.33 6.13 31.32
N ARG A 152 1.18 5.69 31.85
CA ARG A 152 0.70 6.09 33.18
C ARG A 152 1.60 5.60 34.29
N GLU A 153 2.06 4.35 34.24
CA GLU A 153 2.99 3.76 35.21
C GLU A 153 4.30 4.56 35.25
N VAL A 154 4.89 4.84 34.08
CA VAL A 154 6.11 5.66 33.98
C VAL A 154 5.92 7.06 34.54
N ILE A 155 4.78 7.70 34.27
CA ILE A 155 4.47 9.03 34.83
C ILE A 155 4.31 8.95 36.35
N ALA A 156 3.68 7.90 36.88
CA ALA A 156 3.49 7.74 38.32
C ALA A 156 4.83 7.54 39.05
N GLU A 157 5.71 6.70 38.53
CA GLU A 157 7.07 6.51 39.06
C GLU A 157 7.85 7.83 39.06
N SER A 158 7.78 8.57 37.95
CA SER A 158 8.42 9.89 37.84
C SER A 158 7.88 10.87 38.89
N LYS A 159 6.57 10.90 39.13
CA LYS A 159 5.97 11.76 40.18
C LYS A 159 6.45 11.40 41.58
N VAL A 160 6.49 10.11 41.90
CA VAL A 160 6.98 9.65 43.21
C VAL A 160 8.43 10.10 43.45
N ALA A 161 9.29 9.96 42.44
CA ALA A 161 10.67 10.44 42.55
C ALA A 161 10.71 11.97 42.79
N ILE A 162 9.94 12.74 42.02
CA ILE A 162 9.86 14.21 42.16
C ILE A 162 9.43 14.61 43.57
N ASP A 163 8.43 13.91 44.15
CA ASP A 163 7.94 14.20 45.49
C ASP A 163 9.00 13.94 46.56
N ILE A 164 9.75 12.83 46.46
CA ILE A 164 10.87 12.52 47.37
C ILE A 164 11.95 13.60 47.28
N TYR A 165 12.34 14.00 46.06
CA TYR A 165 13.32 15.07 45.86
C TYR A 165 12.85 16.39 46.46
N LYS A 166 11.57 16.74 46.28
CA LYS A 166 10.98 17.96 46.83
C LYS A 166 11.02 17.97 48.36
N GLU A 167 10.72 16.84 49.01
CA GLU A 167 10.79 16.71 50.47
C GLU A 167 12.22 16.89 50.99
N MET A 168 13.19 16.22 50.35
CA MET A 168 14.61 16.35 50.73
C MET A 168 15.11 17.80 50.61
N MET A 169 14.72 18.49 49.53
CA MET A 169 15.07 19.89 49.31
C MET A 169 14.41 20.82 50.33
N GLY A 170 13.14 20.59 50.69
CA GLY A 170 12.45 21.36 51.73
C GLY A 170 13.18 21.31 53.07
N LYS A 171 13.57 20.11 53.52
CA LYS A 171 14.36 19.92 54.75
C LYS A 171 15.72 20.60 54.74
N LEU A 172 16.28 20.85 53.56
CA LEU A 172 17.57 21.54 53.40
C LEU A 172 17.39 23.05 53.50
N ILE A 173 16.29 23.58 52.95
CA ILE A 173 15.91 24.98 53.05
C ILE A 173 15.57 25.35 54.51
N ASP A 174 14.83 24.49 55.22
CA ASP A 174 14.44 24.74 56.63
C ASP A 174 15.63 24.75 57.61
N LYS A 175 16.80 24.25 57.19
CA LYS A 175 18.04 24.23 57.99
C LYS A 175 18.97 25.41 57.70
N LEU A 176 18.65 26.24 56.71
CA LEU A 176 19.40 27.43 56.34
C LEU A 176 18.82 28.66 57.05
#